data_AF-A0A7Y4RK51-F1
#
_entry.id   AF-A0A7Y4RK51-F1
#
_cell.length_a   1.000
_cell.length_b   1.000
_cell.length_c   1.000
_cell.angle_alpha   90.00
_cell.angle_beta   90.00
_cell.angle_gamma   90.00
#
_symmetry.space_group_name_H-M   'P 1'
#
loop_
_entity.id
_entity.type
_entity.pdbx_description
1 polymer ?
#
loop_
_entity_poly.entity_id
_entity_poly.type
_entity_poly.pdbx_seq_one_letter_code
_entity_poly.pdbx_strand_id
1 'polypeptide(L)'
;MMSLETQIKELEKRPTKTNGEDEAVLFEQKVTPFRNDLAKSSLIVIVFSTMAVEAYIYDYAARHLGDAFVKDHLDKLDTLSKWIVVPKLITGRELSRQQKWFELLKKLIKARNSIIHHKSSDAPIFSTDIQQYMKKRDVNSELLYEAARQSITLLNILADKIAEIDPEETPWVNSYLTQ
;
A
#
# COMPACT_ATOMS: atom_id res chain seq x y z
N MET A 1 4.99 -5.65 -22.44
CA MET A 1 4.27 -6.69 -21.67
C MET A 1 3.05 -6.02 -21.03
N MET A 2 1.83 -6.53 -21.24
CA MET A 2 0.61 -5.92 -20.65
C MET A 2 0.57 -6.14 -19.13
N SER A 3 0.07 -5.16 -18.36
CA SER A 3 -0.08 -5.29 -16.91
C SER A 3 -1.15 -6.33 -16.55
N LEU A 4 -1.02 -6.98 -15.39
CA LEU A 4 -1.99 -7.96 -14.90
C LEU A 4 -3.41 -7.36 -14.79
N GLU A 5 -3.53 -6.08 -14.41
CA GLU A 5 -4.82 -5.36 -14.38
C GLU A 5 -5.45 -5.30 -15.79
N THR A 6 -4.65 -4.98 -16.80
CA THR A 6 -5.13 -4.93 -18.19
C THR A 6 -5.54 -6.32 -18.67
N GLN A 7 -4.80 -7.37 -18.29
CA GLN A 7 -5.15 -8.75 -18.63
C GLN A 7 -6.47 -9.19 -17.98
N ILE A 8 -6.69 -8.87 -16.71
CA ILE A 8 -7.95 -9.16 -16.00
C ILE A 8 -9.11 -8.40 -16.65
N LYS A 9 -8.94 -7.09 -16.92
CA LYS A 9 -9.98 -6.27 -17.57
C LYS A 9 -10.33 -6.73 -18.98
N GLU A 10 -9.35 -7.19 -19.76
CA GLU A 10 -9.59 -7.74 -21.11
C GLU A 10 -10.30 -9.10 -21.06
N LEU A 11 -10.03 -9.91 -20.04
CA LEU A 11 -10.79 -11.14 -19.79
C LEU A 11 -12.23 -10.80 -19.38
N GLU A 12 -12.43 -9.83 -18.48
CA GLU A 12 -13.76 -9.42 -17.99
C GLU A 12 -14.63 -8.74 -19.05
N LYS A 13 -14.03 -8.06 -20.04
CA LYS A 13 -14.75 -7.46 -21.19
C LYS A 13 -15.32 -8.47 -22.18
N ARG A 14 -14.99 -9.76 -22.07
CA ARG A 14 -15.61 -10.82 -22.86
C ARG A 14 -16.82 -11.40 -22.12
N PRO A 15 -18.02 -10.82 -22.24
CA PRO A 15 -19.20 -11.67 -22.16
C PRO A 15 -20.18 -11.42 -23.30
N THR A 16 -21.07 -12.40 -23.52
CA THR A 16 -22.31 -12.36 -24.31
C THR A 16 -22.28 -12.85 -25.77
N LYS A 17 -21.94 -14.12 -25.97
CA LYS A 17 -22.90 -15.02 -26.67
C LYS A 17 -23.10 -16.25 -25.79
N THR A 18 -24.32 -16.36 -25.28
CA THR A 18 -24.85 -17.44 -24.44
C THR A 18 -24.40 -18.82 -24.91
N ASN A 19 -23.80 -19.60 -24.01
CA ASN A 19 -24.07 -21.03 -23.78
C ASN A 19 -23.49 -21.50 -22.42
N GLY A 20 -24.37 -21.78 -21.45
CA GLY A 20 -24.11 -22.70 -20.33
C GLY A 20 -23.42 -22.14 -19.07
N GLU A 21 -23.84 -22.66 -17.91
CA GLU A 21 -23.14 -22.53 -16.62
C GLU A 21 -21.66 -22.96 -16.72
N ASP A 22 -21.35 -23.89 -17.64
CA ASP A 22 -20.02 -24.41 -17.90
C ASP A 22 -19.01 -23.36 -18.45
N GLU A 23 -19.44 -22.42 -19.29
CA GLU A 23 -18.54 -21.36 -19.79
C GLU A 23 -18.22 -20.33 -18.70
N ALA A 24 -19.18 -20.02 -17.83
CA ALA A 24 -18.96 -19.14 -16.68
C ALA A 24 -17.99 -19.77 -15.67
N VAL A 25 -18.13 -21.07 -15.42
CA VAL A 25 -17.19 -21.85 -14.59
C VAL A 25 -15.80 -21.86 -15.22
N LEU A 26 -15.70 -22.10 -16.53
CA LEU A 26 -14.41 -22.11 -17.24
C LEU A 26 -13.75 -20.72 -17.24
N PHE A 27 -14.54 -19.65 -17.35
CA PHE A 27 -14.06 -18.28 -17.26
C PHE A 27 -13.51 -17.98 -15.86
N GLU A 28 -14.27 -18.30 -14.82
CA GLU A 28 -13.84 -18.08 -13.43
C GLU A 28 -12.58 -18.89 -13.11
N GLN A 29 -12.46 -20.13 -13.60
CA GLN A 29 -11.25 -20.94 -13.50
C GLN A 29 -10.02 -20.28 -14.15
N LYS A 30 -10.21 -19.55 -15.25
CA LYS A 30 -9.12 -18.84 -15.93
C LYS A 30 -8.74 -17.53 -15.24
N VAL A 31 -9.69 -16.82 -14.64
CA VAL A 31 -9.46 -15.51 -13.99
C VAL A 31 -8.93 -15.67 -12.55
N THR A 32 -9.36 -16.72 -11.84
CA THR A 32 -8.98 -16.97 -10.44
C THR A 32 -7.46 -16.96 -10.19
N PRO A 33 -6.61 -17.60 -11.02
CA PRO A 33 -5.16 -17.55 -10.84
C PRO A 33 -4.60 -16.12 -10.90
N PHE A 34 -5.04 -15.31 -11.87
CA PHE A 34 -4.60 -13.92 -12.00
C PHE A 34 -5.04 -13.06 -10.82
N ARG A 35 -6.26 -13.26 -10.32
CA ARG A 35 -6.75 -12.58 -9.10
C ARG A 35 -5.91 -12.94 -7.88
N ASN A 36 -5.56 -14.22 -7.73
CA ASN A 36 -4.72 -14.68 -6.63
C ASN A 36 -3.31 -14.08 -6.71
N ASP A 37 -2.70 -14.04 -7.90
CA ASP A 37 -1.36 -13.49 -8.09
C ASP A 37 -1.34 -11.96 -7.93
N LEU A 38 -2.40 -11.27 -8.36
CA LEU A 38 -2.59 -9.86 -8.08
C LEU A 38 -2.70 -9.60 -6.58
N ALA A 39 -3.52 -10.36 -5.86
CA ALA A 39 -3.66 -10.20 -4.40
C ALA A 39 -2.35 -10.44 -3.64
N LYS A 40 -1.58 -11.47 -4.01
CA LYS A 40 -0.24 -11.72 -3.45
C LYS A 40 0.70 -10.55 -3.72
N SER A 41 0.72 -10.06 -4.96
CA SER A 41 1.57 -8.93 -5.36
C SER A 41 1.18 -7.65 -4.61
N SER A 42 -0.12 -7.38 -4.47
CA SER A 42 -0.64 -6.23 -3.71
C SER A 42 -0.22 -6.28 -2.25
N LEU A 43 -0.28 -7.46 -1.61
CA LEU A 43 0.19 -7.65 -0.24
C LEU A 43 1.67 -7.32 -0.10
N ILE A 44 2.50 -7.83 -1.00
CA ILE A 44 3.94 -7.56 -1.02
C ILE A 44 4.19 -6.05 -1.16
N VAL A 45 3.54 -5.41 -2.15
CA VAL A 45 3.69 -3.97 -2.40
C VAL A 45 3.31 -3.16 -1.16
N ILE A 46 2.15 -3.42 -0.53
CA ILE A 46 1.70 -2.67 0.65
C ILE A 46 2.72 -2.77 1.79
N VAL A 47 3.23 -3.97 2.08
CA VAL A 47 4.19 -4.20 3.17
C VAL A 47 5.51 -3.48 2.88
N PHE A 48 6.10 -3.70 1.71
CA PHE A 48 7.39 -3.10 1.35
C PHE A 48 7.31 -1.59 1.17
N SER A 49 6.22 -1.05 0.61
CA SER A 49 6.02 0.40 0.54
C SER A 49 5.89 1.03 1.92
N THR A 50 5.23 0.38 2.87
CA THR A 50 5.17 0.87 4.26
C THR A 50 6.56 0.88 4.90
N MET A 51 7.36 -0.18 4.71
CA MET A 51 8.73 -0.25 5.20
C MET A 51 9.63 0.82 4.55
N ALA A 52 9.47 1.07 3.26
CA ALA A 52 10.22 2.12 2.56
C ALA A 52 9.87 3.51 3.10
N VAL A 53 8.59 3.78 3.39
CA VAL A 53 8.14 5.03 4.02
C VAL A 53 8.73 5.21 5.44
N GLU A 54 8.82 4.13 6.22
CA GLU A 54 9.45 4.14 7.56
C GLU A 54 10.96 4.36 7.48
N ALA A 55 11.63 3.63 6.60
CA ALA A 55 13.07 3.75 6.39
C ALA A 55 13.44 5.14 5.89
N TYR A 56 12.64 5.72 4.99
CA TYR A 56 12.88 7.06 4.45
C TYR A 56 12.91 8.11 5.56
N ILE A 57 11.87 8.16 6.39
CA ILE A 57 11.79 9.20 7.43
C ILE A 57 12.81 8.99 8.54
N TYR A 58 13.18 7.72 8.80
CA TYR A 58 14.27 7.39 9.71
C TYR A 58 15.61 7.91 9.17
N ASP A 59 15.94 7.58 7.93
CA ASP A 59 17.20 7.99 7.29
C ASP A 59 17.34 9.52 7.24
N TYR A 60 16.26 10.21 6.85
CA TYR A 60 16.19 11.67 6.90
C TYR A 60 16.44 12.19 8.33
N ALA A 61 15.81 11.60 9.35
CA ALA A 61 16.08 11.98 10.74
C ALA A 61 17.54 11.74 11.14
N ALA A 62 18.11 10.61 10.74
CA ALA A 62 19.44 10.17 11.12
C ALA A 62 20.53 11.08 10.54
N ARG A 63 20.38 11.51 9.29
CA ARG A 63 21.33 12.40 8.62
C ARG A 63 21.39 13.79 9.25
N HIS A 64 20.27 14.29 9.81
CA HIS A 64 20.21 15.63 10.40
C HIS A 64 20.43 15.64 11.92
N LEU A 65 20.02 14.58 12.63
CA LEU A 65 20.01 14.55 14.11
C LEU A 65 21.01 13.53 14.69
N GLY A 66 21.55 12.65 13.86
CA GLY A 66 22.45 11.56 14.25
C GLY A 66 21.71 10.28 14.68
N ASP A 67 22.26 9.13 14.29
CA ASP A 67 21.67 7.80 14.53
C ASP A 67 21.30 7.54 15.98
N ALA A 68 22.17 7.92 16.93
CA ALA A 68 21.94 7.69 18.35
C ALA A 68 20.68 8.42 18.84
N PHE A 69 20.51 9.68 18.44
CA PHE A 69 19.35 10.48 18.82
C PHE A 69 18.05 9.89 18.25
N VAL A 70 18.06 9.51 16.97
CA VAL A 70 16.88 8.93 16.32
C VAL A 70 16.49 7.62 16.98
N LYS A 71 17.46 6.73 17.21
CA LYS A 71 17.24 5.44 17.85
C LYS A 71 16.66 5.56 19.26
N ASP A 72 17.18 6.48 20.06
CA ASP A 72 16.79 6.62 21.47
C ASP A 72 15.46 7.38 21.65
N HIS A 73 15.15 8.33 20.76
CA HIS A 73 14.05 9.28 20.96
C HIS A 73 12.95 9.25 19.91
N LEU A 74 13.25 8.87 18.65
CA LEU A 74 12.30 9.01 17.54
C LEU A 74 11.83 7.66 16.98
N ASP A 75 12.64 6.61 17.09
CA ASP A 75 12.34 5.31 16.45
C ASP A 75 11.11 4.62 17.05
N LYS A 76 10.81 4.88 18.33
CA LYS A 76 9.63 4.32 19.00
C LYS A 76 8.30 4.99 18.60
N LEU A 77 8.35 6.10 17.87
CA LEU A 77 7.15 6.75 17.36
C LEU A 77 6.51 5.88 16.26
N ASP A 78 5.18 5.87 16.18
CA ASP A 78 4.49 5.27 15.05
C ASP A 78 4.84 6.03 13.76
N THR A 79 4.71 5.34 12.63
CA THR A 79 5.07 5.86 11.31
C THR A 79 4.44 7.22 11.03
N LEU A 80 3.15 7.39 11.32
CA LEU A 80 2.44 8.64 11.05
C LEU A 80 3.00 9.77 11.91
N SER A 81 3.25 9.51 13.20
CA SER A 81 3.86 10.47 14.11
C SER A 81 5.27 10.88 13.68
N LYS A 82 6.11 9.95 13.18
CA LYS A 82 7.44 10.27 12.63
C LYS A 82 7.34 11.31 11.51
N TRP A 83 6.41 11.13 10.57
CA TRP A 83 6.17 12.04 9.46
C TRP A 83 5.66 13.43 9.85
N ILE A 84 5.18 13.61 11.08
CA ILE A 84 4.78 14.92 11.62
C ILE A 84 5.92 15.55 12.43
N VAL A 85 6.54 14.76 13.32
CA VAL A 85 7.50 15.25 14.31
C VAL A 85 8.86 15.52 13.69
N VAL A 86 9.38 14.58 12.89
CA VAL A 86 10.74 14.67 12.32
C VAL A 86 10.91 15.94 11.48
N PRO A 87 10.01 16.27 10.53
CA PRO A 87 10.24 17.46 9.71
C PRO A 87 10.15 18.76 10.50
N LYS A 88 9.27 18.82 11.52
CA LYS A 88 9.17 19.97 12.43
C LYS A 88 10.43 20.13 13.27
N LEU A 89 11.00 19.04 13.76
CA LEU A 89 12.21 19.06 14.59
C LEU A 89 13.42 19.55 13.81
N ILE A 90 13.53 19.16 12.54
CA ILE A 90 14.66 19.51 11.67
C ILE A 90 14.52 20.92 11.09
N THR A 91 13.36 21.22 10.48
CA THR A 91 13.18 22.43 9.67
C THR A 91 12.47 23.56 10.42
N GLY A 92 11.93 23.29 11.60
CA GLY A 92 10.99 24.18 12.31
C GLY A 92 9.60 24.30 11.65
N ARG A 93 9.38 23.65 10.50
CA ARG A 93 8.15 23.74 9.69
C ARG A 93 7.35 22.44 9.76
N GLU A 94 6.02 22.56 9.75
CA GLU A 94 5.13 21.40 9.69
C GLU A 94 4.66 21.14 8.26
N LEU A 95 4.61 19.86 7.87
CA LEU A 95 3.88 19.44 6.68
C LEU A 95 2.38 19.66 6.89
N SER A 96 1.73 20.31 5.92
CA SER A 96 0.28 20.55 6.01
C SER A 96 -0.49 19.23 5.99
N ARG A 97 -1.24 18.98 7.07
CA ARG A 97 -2.03 17.75 7.28
C ARG A 97 -3.33 17.71 6.48
N GLN A 98 -3.71 18.83 5.87
CA GLN A 98 -4.93 18.95 5.04
C GLN A 98 -4.71 18.43 3.61
N GLN A 99 -3.53 17.88 3.33
CA GLN A 99 -3.13 17.46 2.00
C GLN A 99 -3.31 15.94 1.80
N LYS A 100 -3.45 15.55 0.53
CA LYS A 100 -3.69 14.17 0.08
C LYS A 100 -2.71 13.13 0.67
N TRP A 101 -1.45 13.51 0.92
CA TRP A 101 -0.43 12.61 1.47
C TRP A 101 -0.82 12.03 2.83
N PHE A 102 -1.43 12.83 3.71
CA PHE A 102 -1.72 12.44 5.09
C PHE A 102 -2.77 11.33 5.14
N GLU A 103 -3.82 11.46 4.33
CA GLU A 103 -4.88 10.45 4.23
C GLU A 103 -4.39 9.19 3.50
N LEU A 104 -3.54 9.34 2.48
CA LEU A 104 -2.91 8.19 1.82
C LEU A 104 -2.00 7.41 2.78
N LEU A 105 -1.20 8.10 3.61
CA LEU A 105 -0.32 7.48 4.60
C LEU A 105 -1.11 6.72 5.67
N LYS A 106 -2.20 7.32 6.19
CA LYS A 106 -3.11 6.62 7.10
C LYS A 106 -3.69 5.35 6.48
N LYS A 107 -4.15 5.44 5.23
CA LYS A 107 -4.70 4.28 4.50
C LYS A 107 -3.65 3.19 4.32
N LEU A 108 -2.42 3.55 3.98
CA LEU A 108 -1.31 2.61 3.83
C LEU A 108 -1.00 1.89 5.15
N ILE A 109 -0.84 2.63 6.25
CA ILE A 109 -0.58 2.07 7.59
C ILE A 109 -1.74 1.14 8.00
N LYS A 110 -2.99 1.55 7.77
CA LYS A 110 -4.17 0.73 8.06
C LYS A 110 -4.20 -0.56 7.24
N ALA A 111 -3.92 -0.47 5.94
CA ALA A 111 -3.84 -1.63 5.05
C ALA A 111 -2.75 -2.60 5.51
N ARG A 112 -1.54 -2.09 5.78
CA ARG A 112 -0.45 -2.89 6.35
C ARG A 112 -0.87 -3.58 7.64
N ASN A 113 -1.47 -2.85 8.58
CA ASN A 113 -1.91 -3.40 9.87
C ASN A 113 -2.96 -4.52 9.69
N SER A 114 -3.90 -4.38 8.76
CA SER A 114 -4.87 -5.44 8.47
C SER A 114 -4.24 -6.72 7.91
N ILE A 115 -3.11 -6.59 7.21
CA ILE A 115 -2.35 -7.73 6.67
C ILE A 115 -1.54 -8.41 7.79
N ILE A 116 -0.73 -7.64 8.54
CA ILE A 116 0.25 -8.21 9.47
C ILE A 116 -0.33 -8.58 10.83
N HIS A 117 -1.46 -7.98 11.23
CA HIS A 117 -2.17 -8.27 12.47
C HIS A 117 -3.43 -9.10 12.22
N HIS A 118 -3.47 -9.84 11.11
CA HIS A 118 -4.58 -10.72 10.79
C HIS A 118 -4.67 -11.84 11.84
N LYS A 119 -5.48 -11.63 12.88
CA LYS A 119 -5.90 -12.69 13.79
C LYS A 119 -6.78 -13.65 12.98
N SER A 120 -6.51 -14.95 13.08
CA SER A 120 -7.24 -15.98 12.32
C SER A 120 -8.74 -15.79 12.46
N SER A 121 -9.44 -15.78 11.33
CA SER A 121 -10.89 -15.89 11.29
C SER A 121 -11.23 -17.30 10.84
N ASP A 122 -12.03 -18.02 11.63
CA ASP A 122 -12.45 -19.37 11.27
C ASP A 122 -13.18 -19.37 9.93
N ALA A 123 -12.92 -20.40 9.11
CA ALA A 123 -13.66 -20.60 7.89
C ALA A 123 -15.14 -20.88 8.23
N PRO A 124 -16.10 -20.24 7.55
CA PRO A 124 -17.51 -20.48 7.80
C PRO A 124 -17.87 -21.95 7.54
N ILE A 125 -18.60 -22.56 8.48
CA ILE A 125 -19.00 -23.97 8.44
C ILE A 125 -20.34 -24.15 7.67
N PHE A 126 -21.17 -23.11 7.60
CA PHE A 126 -22.50 -23.16 6.99
C PHE A 126 -22.53 -22.54 5.59
N SER A 127 -23.32 -23.14 4.68
CA SER A 127 -23.39 -22.75 3.26
C SER A 127 -23.89 -21.32 3.01
N THR A 128 -24.79 -20.81 3.85
CA THR A 128 -25.26 -19.41 3.80
C THR A 128 -24.14 -18.41 4.13
N ASP A 129 -23.19 -18.82 4.97
CA ASP A 129 -22.06 -17.98 5.36
C ASP A 129 -20.94 -18.01 4.32
N ILE A 130 -20.88 -19.05 3.47
CA ILE A 130 -19.90 -19.16 2.37
C ILE A 130 -20.08 -18.04 1.36
N GLN A 131 -21.30 -17.73 0.91
CA GLN A 131 -21.51 -16.66 -0.08
C GLN A 131 -21.11 -15.28 0.48
N GLN A 132 -21.46 -15.00 1.74
CA GLN A 132 -21.08 -13.76 2.40
C GLN A 132 -19.56 -13.66 2.59
N TYR A 133 -18.92 -14.77 2.93
CA TYR A 133 -17.47 -14.87 3.06
C TYR A 133 -16.75 -14.64 1.72
N MET A 134 -17.22 -15.24 0.63
CA MET A 134 -16.66 -15.03 -0.71
C MET A 134 -16.81 -13.57 -1.14
N LYS A 135 -17.99 -12.96 -0.98
CA LYS A 135 -18.20 -11.54 -1.28
C LYS A 135 -17.27 -10.62 -0.46
N LYS A 136 -17.06 -10.94 0.82
CA LYS A 136 -16.13 -10.20 1.68
C LYS A 136 -14.68 -10.35 1.22
N ARG A 137 -14.29 -11.55 0.77
CA ARG A 137 -12.96 -11.82 0.21
C ARG A 137 -12.72 -11.01 -1.07
N ASP A 138 -13.70 -10.93 -1.96
CA ASP A 138 -13.59 -10.16 -3.20
C ASP A 138 -13.43 -8.66 -2.92
N VAL A 139 -14.28 -8.09 -2.05
CA VAL A 139 -14.16 -6.68 -1.62
C VAL A 139 -12.79 -6.41 -0.98
N ASN A 140 -12.29 -7.32 -0.15
CA ASN A 140 -10.97 -7.18 0.45
C ASN A 140 -9.84 -7.20 -0.61
N SER A 141 -9.96 -8.04 -1.64
CA SER A 141 -8.96 -8.08 -2.73
C SER A 141 -8.91 -6.79 -3.53
N GLU A 142 -10.07 -6.18 -3.84
CA GLU A 142 -10.13 -4.89 -4.54
C GLU A 142 -9.54 -3.75 -3.68
N LEU A 143 -9.85 -3.74 -2.38
CA LEU A 143 -9.28 -2.78 -1.45
C LEU A 143 -7.76 -2.91 -1.32
N LEU A 144 -7.23 -4.13 -1.32
CA LEU A 144 -5.78 -4.38 -1.33
C LEU A 144 -5.14 -3.88 -2.63
N TYR A 145 -5.80 -4.09 -3.76
CA TYR A 145 -5.30 -3.62 -5.04
C TYR A 145 -5.17 -2.09 -5.07
N GLU A 146 -6.24 -1.39 -4.68
CA GLU A 146 -6.26 0.06 -4.65
C GLU A 146 -5.24 0.63 -3.64
N ALA A 147 -5.10 0.00 -2.47
CA ALA A 147 -4.09 0.37 -1.49
C ALA A 147 -2.66 0.18 -2.03
N ALA A 148 -2.39 -0.89 -2.78
CA ALA A 148 -1.09 -1.13 -3.40
C ALA A 148 -0.76 -0.04 -4.44
N ARG A 149 -1.70 0.33 -5.31
CA ARG A 149 -1.50 1.45 -6.26
C ARG A 149 -1.20 2.76 -5.55
N GLN A 150 -2.00 3.08 -4.53
CA GLN A 150 -1.86 4.30 -3.74
C GLN A 150 -0.51 4.36 -2.98
N SER A 151 0.02 3.22 -2.56
CA SER A 151 1.27 3.13 -1.79
C SER A 151 2.50 3.58 -2.59
N ILE A 152 2.57 3.24 -3.88
CA ILE A 152 3.67 3.66 -4.78
C ILE A 152 3.59 5.17 -5.03
N THR A 153 2.38 5.68 -5.31
CA THR A 153 2.17 7.13 -5.48
C THR A 153 2.53 7.92 -4.23
N LEU A 154 2.24 7.37 -3.05
CA LEU A 154 2.53 8.05 -1.79
C LEU A 154 4.03 8.26 -1.57
N LEU A 155 4.89 7.29 -1.89
CA LEU A 155 6.34 7.42 -1.72
C LEU A 155 6.89 8.66 -2.46
N ASN A 156 6.47 8.86 -3.71
CA ASN A 156 6.88 10.03 -4.51
C ASN A 156 6.36 11.33 -3.89
N ILE A 157 5.08 11.37 -3.50
CA ILE A 157 4.50 12.55 -2.86
C ILE A 157 5.25 12.90 -1.57
N LEU A 158 5.62 11.91 -0.76
CA LEU A 158 6.31 12.13 0.51
C LEU A 158 7.73 12.67 0.31
N ALA A 159 8.45 12.18 -0.70
CA ALA A 159 9.75 12.72 -1.07
C ALA A 159 9.65 14.19 -1.53
N ASP A 160 8.67 14.51 -2.38
CA ASP A 160 8.41 15.89 -2.81
C ASP A 160 8.07 16.80 -1.63
N LYS A 161 7.28 16.30 -0.67
CA LYS A 161 6.88 17.07 0.52
C LYS A 161 8.06 17.41 1.41
N ILE A 162 9.05 16.53 1.52
CA ILE A 162 10.28 16.82 2.26
C ILE A 162 11.10 17.87 1.50
N ALA A 163 11.28 17.72 0.19
CA ALA A 163 11.98 18.71 -0.64
C ALA A 163 11.32 20.11 -0.61
N GLU A 164 10.00 20.19 -0.46
CA GLU A 164 9.28 21.47 -0.31
C GLU A 164 9.68 22.24 0.97
N ILE A 165 9.98 21.53 2.06
CA ILE A 165 10.30 22.14 3.36
C ILE A 165 11.80 22.13 3.68
N ASP A 166 12.56 21.29 3.01
CA ASP A 166 14.02 21.19 3.07
C ASP A 166 14.58 21.09 1.64
N PRO A 167 14.75 22.21 0.90
CA PRO A 167 15.17 22.17 -0.50
C PRO A 167 16.62 21.72 -0.73
N GLU A 168 17.45 21.70 0.31
CA GLU A 168 18.83 21.20 0.24
C GLU A 168 18.88 19.67 0.34
N GLU A 169 17.78 19.06 0.79
CA GLU A 169 17.63 17.62 0.89
C GLU A 169 17.54 16.98 -0.50
N THR A 170 18.37 15.96 -0.74
CA THR A 170 18.24 15.10 -1.92
C THR A 170 17.64 13.76 -1.50
N PRO A 171 16.34 13.51 -1.78
CA PRO A 171 15.70 12.26 -1.42
C PRO A 171 16.47 11.07 -2.01
N TRP A 172 16.95 10.15 -1.17
CA TRP A 172 17.64 8.93 -1.64
C TRP A 172 16.76 8.11 -2.59
N VAL A 173 15.43 8.26 -2.53
CA VAL A 173 14.49 7.62 -3.46
C VAL A 173 14.81 7.97 -4.91
N ASN A 174 15.33 9.17 -5.19
CA ASN A 174 15.77 9.59 -6.52
C ASN A 174 17.03 8.83 -6.95
N SER A 175 17.86 8.34 -6.03
CA SER A 175 19.01 7.49 -6.36
C SER A 175 18.62 6.08 -6.86
N TYR A 176 17.39 5.61 -6.58
CA TYR A 176 16.93 4.27 -6.94
C TYR A 176 15.75 4.23 -7.93
N LEU A 177 14.93 5.29 -8.01
CA LEU A 177 13.74 5.32 -8.88
C LEU A 177 13.96 6.01 -10.24
N THR A 178 15.04 6.78 -10.41
CA THR A 178 15.48 7.26 -11.73
C THR A 178 16.66 6.44 -12.22
N GLN A 179 16.35 5.28 -12.82
CA GLN A 179 17.18 4.63 -13.83
C GLN A 179 16.32 4.32 -15.04
#